data_AF-A0A925FHJ1-F1
#
_entry.id   AF-A0A925FHJ1-F1
#
_cell.length_a   1.000
_cell.length_b   1.000
_cell.length_c   1.000
_cell.angle_alpha   90.00
_cell.angle_beta   90.00
_cell.angle_gamma   90.00
#
_symmetry.space_group_name_H-M   'P 1'
#
loop_
_entity.id
_entity.type
_entity.pdbx_description
1 polymer ?
#
loop_
_entity_poly.entity_id
_entity_poly.type
_entity_poly.pdbx_seq_one_letter_code
_entity_poly.pdbx_strand_id
1 'polypeptide(L)'
;TKLRPVGGCAAETAGAFAILVATRYGIPVSTTHTITGAIMGVGATTRLSAVRWGVAGQIVWAWILTIPASALVGALCVWLLMRFVPSA
;
A
#
# COMPACT_ATOMS: atom_id res chain seq x y z
N THR A 1 -3.39 -8.94 15.75
CA THR A 1 -2.04 -9.38 16.13
C THR A 1 -1.50 -8.38 17.12
N LYS A 2 -1.03 -8.81 18.30
CA LYS A 2 -0.27 -7.92 19.18
C LYS A 2 1.17 -7.95 18.65
N LEU A 3 1.59 -6.94 17.89
CA LEU A 3 2.98 -6.85 17.43
C LEU A 3 3.88 -6.71 18.66
N ARG A 4 4.88 -7.59 18.76
CA ARG A 4 5.95 -7.44 19.75
C ARG A 4 6.94 -6.40 19.23
N PRO A 5 7.62 -5.63 20.09
CA PRO A 5 8.60 -4.62 19.65
C PRO A 5 9.65 -5.16 18.67
N VAL A 6 10.16 -6.37 18.93
CA VAL A 6 11.11 -7.06 18.03
C VAL A 6 10.52 -7.36 16.65
N GLY A 7 9.22 -7.69 16.58
CA GLY A 7 8.52 -7.90 15.31
C GLY A 7 8.26 -6.60 14.58
N GLY A 8 8.01 -5.51 15.30
CA GLY A 8 7.91 -4.17 14.73
C GLY A 8 9.24 -3.74 14.10
N CYS A 9 10.36 -3.87 14.83
CA CYS A 9 11.69 -3.56 14.33
C CYS A 9 12.04 -4.39 13.07
N ALA A 10 11.72 -5.69 13.08
CA ALA A 10 11.92 -6.56 11.92
C ALA A 10 11.07 -6.12 10.71
N ALA A 11 9.79 -5.76 10.93
CA ALA A 11 8.91 -5.30 9.86
C ALA A 11 9.40 -3.98 9.25
N GLU A 12 9.79 -3.00 10.08
CA GLU A 12 10.33 -1.71 9.63
C GLU A 12 11.64 -1.90 8.86
N THR A 13 12.54 -2.76 9.35
CA THR A 13 13.81 -3.04 8.69
C THR A 13 13.60 -3.70 7.33
N ALA A 14 12.72 -4.69 7.26
CA ALA A 14 12.37 -5.35 6.00
C ALA A 14 11.69 -4.37 5.02
N GLY A 15 10.78 -3.54 5.53
CA GLY A 15 10.10 -2.51 4.74
C GLY A 15 11.06 -1.46 4.18
N ALA A 16 11.91 -0.90 5.03
CA ALA A 16 12.93 0.06 4.64
C ALA A 16 13.93 -0.55 3.64
N PHE A 17 14.38 -1.78 3.86
CA PHE A 17 15.26 -2.47 2.93
C PHE A 17 14.63 -2.62 1.55
N ALA A 18 13.38 -3.11 1.47
CA ALA A 18 12.67 -3.26 0.20
C ALA A 18 12.48 -1.91 -0.51
N ILE A 19 12.12 -0.85 0.23
CA ILE A 19 11.99 0.50 -0.32
C ILE A 19 13.34 1.01 -0.84
N LEU A 20 14.42 0.89 -0.07
CA LEU A 20 15.76 1.34 -0.48
C LEU A 20 16.25 0.63 -1.73
N VAL A 21 16.02 -0.68 -1.84
CA VAL A 21 16.36 -1.45 -3.04
C VAL A 21 15.56 -0.95 -4.24
N ALA A 22 14.24 -0.77 -4.10
CA ALA A 22 13.41 -0.24 -5.18
C ALA A 22 13.84 1.17 -5.61
N THR A 23 14.13 2.05 -4.64
CA THR A 23 14.62 3.41 -4.88
C THR A 23 15.97 3.42 -5.60
N ARG A 24 16.91 2.52 -5.24
CA ARG A 24 18.20 2.37 -5.91
C ARG A 24 18.04 2.06 -7.41
N TYR A 25 17.00 1.34 -7.79
CA TYR A 25 16.71 0.99 -9.18
C TYR A 25 15.69 1.94 -9.84
N GLY A 26 15.25 3.00 -9.17
CA GLY A 26 14.27 3.96 -9.70
C GLY A 26 12.87 3.38 -9.90
N ILE A 27 12.53 2.27 -9.23
CA ILE A 27 11.24 1.60 -9.37
C ILE A 27 10.24 2.27 -8.41
N PRO A 28 9.14 2.87 -8.89
CA PRO A 28 8.13 3.44 -8.02
C PRO A 28 7.38 2.32 -7.30
N VAL A 29 7.38 2.36 -5.97
CA VAL A 29 6.72 1.36 -5.12
C VAL A 29 5.80 2.03 -4.09
N SER A 30 4.74 1.32 -3.70
CA SER A 30 3.86 1.75 -2.62
C SER A 30 4.49 1.43 -1.25
N THR A 31 4.85 2.45 -0.49
CA THR A 31 5.40 2.28 0.88
C THR A 31 4.37 1.64 1.82
N THR A 32 3.08 1.96 1.66
CA THR A 32 1.98 1.37 2.43
C THR A 32 1.85 -0.13 2.16
N HIS A 33 1.96 -0.56 0.89
CA HIS A 33 1.92 -1.98 0.56
C HIS A 33 3.13 -2.69 1.17
N THR A 34 4.32 -2.11 1.01
CA THR A 34 5.57 -2.67 1.51
C THR A 34 5.54 -2.90 3.03
N ILE A 35 5.16 -1.91 3.82
CA ILE A 35 5.13 -2.07 5.29
C ILE A 35 4.01 -3.01 5.75
N THR A 36 2.83 -2.95 5.11
CA THR A 36 1.72 -3.85 5.42
C THR A 36 2.09 -5.30 5.15
N GLY A 37 2.77 -5.55 4.01
CA GLY A 37 3.34 -6.85 3.65
C GLY A 37 4.38 -7.34 4.67
N ALA A 38 5.30 -6.48 5.08
CA ALA A 38 6.30 -6.81 6.08
C ALA A 38 5.67 -7.20 7.45
N ILE A 39 4.65 -6.44 7.89
CA ILE A 39 3.89 -6.75 9.10
C ILE A 39 3.17 -8.11 9.00
N MET A 40 2.54 -8.40 7.85
CA MET A 40 1.92 -9.70 7.60
C MET A 40 2.96 -10.82 7.62
N GLY A 41 4.13 -10.60 7.03
CA GLY A 41 5.26 -11.53 7.04
C GLY A 41 5.75 -11.86 8.45
N VAL A 42 5.96 -10.85 9.29
CA VAL A 42 6.32 -11.05 10.71
C VAL A 42 5.24 -11.82 11.48
N GLY A 43 3.96 -11.60 11.17
CA GLY A 43 2.87 -12.41 11.74
C GLY A 43 2.97 -13.88 11.30
N ALA A 44 3.26 -14.11 10.03
CA ALA A 44 3.33 -15.44 9.43
C ALA A 44 4.50 -16.29 9.97
N THR A 45 5.61 -15.68 10.41
CA THR A 45 6.74 -16.42 11.01
C THR A 45 6.41 -17.05 12.36
N THR A 46 5.43 -16.51 13.09
CA THR A 46 4.97 -17.12 14.35
C THR A 46 3.99 -18.25 14.08
N ARG A 47 2.97 -17.98 13.26
CA ARG A 47 2.00 -18.96 12.72
C ARG A 47 1.10 -18.26 11.72
N LEU A 48 0.60 -18.98 10.71
CA LEU A 48 -0.31 -18.40 9.72
C LEU A 48 -1.59 -17.82 10.35
N SER A 49 -2.11 -18.43 11.41
CA SER A 49 -3.32 -17.93 12.11
C SER A 49 -3.09 -16.68 12.95
N ALA A 50 -1.84 -16.23 13.14
CA ALA A 50 -1.55 -14.96 13.80
C ALA A 50 -1.84 -13.77 12.88
N VAL A 51 -1.79 -13.98 11.56
CA VAL A 51 -2.18 -12.97 10.58
C VAL A 51 -3.70 -12.80 10.59
N ARG A 52 -4.16 -11.55 10.65
CA ARG A 52 -5.59 -11.21 10.54
C ARG A 52 -6.02 -11.23 9.08
N TRP A 53 -6.22 -12.41 8.52
CA TRP A 53 -6.55 -12.59 7.10
C TRP A 53 -7.78 -11.83 6.62
N GLY A 54 -8.81 -11.68 7.47
CA GLY A 54 -9.98 -10.84 7.14
C GLY A 54 -9.61 -9.38 6.87
N VAL A 55 -8.74 -8.79 7.71
CA VAL A 55 -8.26 -7.41 7.54
C VAL A 55 -7.31 -7.33 6.34
N ALA A 56 -6.41 -8.31 6.18
CA ALA A 56 -5.52 -8.37 5.02
C ALA A 56 -6.30 -8.39 3.70
N GLY A 57 -7.38 -9.20 3.63
CA GLY A 57 -8.26 -9.25 2.47
C GLY A 57 -8.97 -7.91 2.20
N GLN A 58 -9.48 -7.25 3.24
CA GLN A 58 -10.08 -5.91 3.10
C GLN A 58 -9.09 -4.89 2.56
N ILE A 59 -7.84 -4.93 3.01
CA ILE A 59 -6.77 -4.05 2.53
C ILE A 59 -6.48 -4.30 1.04
N VAL A 60 -6.38 -5.57 0.62
CA VAL A 60 -6.16 -5.92 -0.78
C VAL A 60 -7.31 -5.42 -1.67
N TRP A 61 -8.56 -5.62 -1.24
CA TRP A 61 -9.72 -5.09 -1.96
C TRP A 61 -9.71 -3.56 -2.03
N ALA A 62 -9.32 -2.88 -0.96
CA ALA A 62 -9.17 -1.43 -0.96
C ALA A 62 -8.13 -0.99 -2.00
N TRP A 63 -6.97 -1.64 -2.08
CA TRP A 63 -5.95 -1.32 -3.09
C TRP A 63 -6.50 -1.44 -4.51
N ILE A 64 -7.21 -2.54 -4.81
CA ILE A 64 -7.81 -2.76 -6.13
C ILE A 64 -8.85 -1.68 -6.44
N LEU A 65 -9.72 -1.33 -5.48
CA LEU A 65 -10.79 -0.35 -5.66
C LEU A 65 -10.28 1.10 -5.76
N THR A 66 -9.18 1.42 -5.08
CA THR A 66 -8.63 2.79 -5.10
C THR A 66 -8.13 3.19 -6.49
N ILE A 67 -7.58 2.27 -7.28
CA ILE A 67 -7.10 2.57 -8.64
C ILE A 67 -8.22 3.09 -9.58
N PRO A 68 -9.32 2.35 -9.82
CA PRO A 68 -10.41 2.84 -10.66
C PRO A 68 -11.11 4.04 -10.03
N ALA A 69 -11.25 4.10 -8.71
CA ALA A 69 -11.84 5.26 -8.05
C ALA A 69 -11.03 6.54 -8.31
N SER A 70 -9.71 6.49 -8.14
CA SER A 70 -8.82 7.62 -8.44
C SER A 70 -8.85 8.00 -9.92
N ALA A 71 -8.91 7.01 -10.83
CA ALA A 71 -9.03 7.28 -12.27
C ALA A 71 -10.34 7.99 -12.61
N LEU A 72 -11.48 7.54 -12.06
CA LEU A 72 -12.79 8.15 -12.27
C LEU A 72 -12.85 9.58 -11.73
N VAL A 73 -12.35 9.80 -10.51
CA VAL A 73 -12.31 11.13 -9.90
C VAL A 73 -11.41 12.06 -10.72
N GLY A 74 -10.23 11.59 -11.15
CA GLY A 74 -9.34 12.36 -12.01
C GLY A 74 -9.99 12.75 -13.35
N ALA A 75 -10.65 11.80 -14.01
CA ALA A 75 -11.37 12.05 -15.26
C ALA A 75 -12.50 13.06 -15.08
N LEU A 76 -13.27 12.95 -13.99
CA LEU A 76 -14.35 13.89 -13.69
C LEU A 76 -13.80 15.30 -13.43
N CYS A 77 -12.72 15.44 -12.67
CA CYS A 77 -12.08 16.73 -12.42
C CYS A 77 -11.61 17.39 -13.72
N VAL A 78 -10.93 16.64 -14.59
CA VAL A 78 -10.47 17.16 -15.90
C VAL A 78 -11.65 17.57 -16.77
N TRP A 79 -12.68 16.72 -16.85
CA TRP A 79 -13.89 17.02 -17.61
C TRP A 79 -14.58 18.31 -17.14
N LEU A 80 -14.69 18.52 -15.82
CA LEU A 80 -15.26 19.74 -15.25
C LEU A 80 -14.39 20.96 -15.55
N LEU A 81 -13.06 20.86 -15.37
CA LEU A 81 -12.15 21.97 -15.66
C LEU A 81 -12.23 22.42 -17.13
N MET A 82 -12.30 21.47 -18.06
CA MET A 82 -12.46 21.76 -19.48
C MET A 82 -13.80 22.43 -19.83
N ARG A 83 -14.82 22.35 -18.97
CA ARG A 83 -16.10 23.07 -19.17
C ARG A 83 -16.00 24.56 -18.80
N PHE A 84 -15.11 24.93 -17.89
CA PHE A 84 -15.00 26.28 -17.37
C PHE A 84 -13.78 27.06 -17.89
N VAL A 85 -12.74 26.36 -18.35
CA VAL A 85 -11.59 26.98 -19.02
C VAL A 85 -11.86 26.98 -20.52
N PRO A 86 -12.14 28.14 -21.15
CA PRO A 86 -12.23 28.22 -22.61
C PRO A 86 -10.88 27.78 -23.18
N SER A 87 -10.91 26.78 -24.06
CA SER A 87 -9.73 26.44 -24.86
C SER A 87 -9.43 27.66 -25.74
N ALA A 88 -8.33 28.36 -25.44
CA ALA A 88 -7.80 29.41 -26.29
C ALA A 88 -7.29 28.83 -27.62
#